data_AF-A0A8T5SS87-F1
#
_entry.id   AF-A0A8T5SS87-F1
#
_cell.length_a   1.000
_cell.length_b   1.000
_cell.length_c   1.000
_cell.angle_alpha   90.00
_cell.angle_beta   90.00
_cell.angle_gamma   90.00
#
_symmetry.space_group_name_H-M   'P 1'
#
loop_
_entity.id
_entity.type
_entity.pdbx_description
1 polymer ?
#
loop_
_entity_poly.entity_id
_entity_poly.type
_entity_poly.pdbx_seq_one_letter_code
_entity_poly.pdbx_strand_id
1 'polypeptide(L)'
;FHAYSLGKSQEAIALLQSGGFRVISGNTSIDKVCSVYKQHGVDLRHYPIRSENLTEILDKGAVIVSSSSRHTVDNMQRTIGKNVFAQYEIKLDHFNLSGWAVGKFRERGFPLSAHTDFNGLLNFAQEVKPRIAYCFTENGRTLSKHLSDNGIHAVPLE
;
A
#
# COMPACT_ATOMS: atom_id res chain seq x y z
N PHE A 1 7.10 5.26 3.37
CA PHE A 1 5.71 4.83 3.17
C PHE A 1 5.50 3.39 3.62
N HIS A 2 4.55 3.17 4.53
CA HIS A 2 4.13 1.83 4.95
C HIS A 2 2.97 1.33 4.08
N ALA A 3 3.13 0.19 3.43
CA ALA A 3 2.17 -0.42 2.51
C ALA A 3 2.28 -1.96 2.56
N TYR A 4 1.17 -2.68 2.32
CA TYR A 4 1.21 -4.14 2.20
C TYR A 4 2.11 -4.58 1.06
N SER A 5 2.89 -5.65 1.29
CA SER A 5 3.93 -6.12 0.36
C SER A 5 3.41 -6.52 -1.02
N LEU A 6 2.14 -6.92 -1.11
CA LEU A 6 1.44 -7.26 -2.35
C LEU A 6 0.34 -6.23 -2.66
N GLY A 7 0.31 -5.78 -3.91
CA GLY A 7 -0.64 -4.81 -4.42
C GLY A 7 -0.22 -3.38 -4.10
N LYS A 8 -0.41 -2.94 -2.84
CA LYS A 8 -0.20 -1.52 -2.47
C LYS A 8 1.24 -1.07 -2.60
N SER A 9 2.22 -1.90 -2.24
CA SER A 9 3.62 -1.55 -2.43
C SER A 9 3.98 -1.37 -3.91
N GLN A 10 3.44 -2.19 -4.81
CA GLN A 10 3.69 -2.09 -6.25
C GLN A 10 3.05 -0.83 -6.82
N GLU A 11 1.81 -0.52 -6.42
CA GLU A 11 1.13 0.73 -6.78
C GLU A 11 1.92 1.96 -6.29
N ALA A 12 2.38 1.93 -5.04
CA ALA A 12 3.21 2.98 -4.49
C ALA A 12 4.52 3.16 -5.28
N ILE A 13 5.18 2.06 -5.64
CA ILE A 13 6.39 2.11 -6.47
C ILE A 13 6.07 2.75 -7.83
N ALA A 14 5.01 2.32 -8.51
CA ALA A 14 4.60 2.83 -9.82
C ALA A 14 4.29 4.35 -9.80
N LEU A 15 3.59 4.82 -8.77
CA LEU A 15 3.27 6.24 -8.58
C LEU A 15 4.52 7.07 -8.24
N LEU A 16 5.37 6.58 -7.34
CA LEU A 16 6.56 7.30 -6.93
C LEU A 16 7.60 7.36 -8.06
N GLN A 17 7.79 6.26 -8.82
CA GLN A 17 8.71 6.27 -9.95
C GLN A 17 8.24 7.18 -11.09
N SER A 18 6.93 7.32 -11.30
CA SER A 18 6.38 8.21 -12.34
C SER A 18 6.52 9.68 -11.93
N GLY A 19 6.45 9.95 -10.63
CA GLY A 19 6.83 11.23 -10.02
C GLY A 19 8.34 11.52 -10.00
N GLY A 20 9.18 10.63 -10.54
CA GLY A 20 10.63 10.83 -10.63
C GLY A 20 11.41 10.51 -9.35
N PHE A 21 10.77 9.90 -8.34
CA PHE A 21 11.44 9.54 -7.10
C PHE A 21 12.31 8.29 -7.24
N ARG A 22 13.44 8.27 -6.53
CA ARG A 22 14.24 7.06 -6.32
C ARG A 22 13.55 6.21 -5.26
N VAL A 23 13.02 5.06 -5.67
CA VAL A 23 12.25 4.20 -4.76
C VAL A 23 13.13 3.06 -4.23
N ILE A 24 13.20 2.93 -2.91
CA ILE A 24 13.82 1.79 -2.22
C ILE A 24 12.72 0.88 -1.70
N SER A 25 12.81 -0.42 -1.97
CA SER A 25 11.95 -1.43 -1.37
C SER A 25 12.53 -1.88 -0.02
N GLY A 26 11.76 -1.72 1.04
CA GLY A 26 12.21 -1.89 2.42
C GLY A 26 12.34 -3.35 2.88
N ASN A 27 11.91 -4.33 2.08
CA ASN A 27 12.06 -5.75 2.36
C ASN A 27 11.95 -6.63 1.10
N THR A 28 12.42 -7.88 1.24
CA THR A 28 12.52 -8.85 0.14
C THR A 28 11.19 -9.34 -0.40
N SER A 29 10.11 -9.29 0.40
CA SER A 29 8.77 -9.67 -0.07
C SER A 29 8.29 -8.74 -1.17
N ILE A 30 8.55 -7.43 -1.04
CA ILE A 30 8.22 -6.44 -2.08
C ILE A 30 9.03 -6.73 -3.35
N ASP A 31 10.34 -6.99 -3.22
CA ASP A 31 11.23 -7.30 -4.35
C ASP A 31 10.73 -8.50 -5.16
N LYS A 32 10.34 -9.59 -4.47
CA LYS A 32 9.82 -10.81 -5.09
C LYS A 32 8.54 -10.54 -5.87
N VAL A 33 7.58 -9.83 -5.27
CA VAL A 33 6.33 -9.49 -5.95
C VAL A 33 6.60 -8.60 -7.16
N CYS A 34 7.43 -7.55 -7.02
CA CYS A 34 7.79 -6.69 -8.15
C CYS A 34 8.47 -7.48 -9.29
N SER A 35 9.27 -8.50 -8.95
CA SER A 35 9.92 -9.36 -9.95
C SER A 35 8.91 -10.14 -10.78
N VAL A 36 7.85 -10.67 -10.18
CA VAL A 36 6.75 -11.33 -10.90
C VAL A 36 6.05 -10.35 -11.85
N TYR A 37 5.72 -9.15 -11.37
CA TYR A 37 5.11 -8.11 -12.22
C TYR A 37 6.00 -7.74 -13.42
N LYS A 38 7.32 -7.61 -13.20
CA LYS A 38 8.31 -7.36 -14.28
C LYS A 38 8.38 -8.49 -15.30
N GLN A 39 8.30 -9.75 -14.86
CA GLN A 39 8.24 -10.91 -15.77
C GLN A 39 7.00 -10.86 -16.67
N HIS A 40 5.93 -10.21 -16.23
CA HIS A 40 4.72 -9.97 -17.02
C HIS A 40 4.68 -8.60 -17.70
N GLY A 41 5.83 -7.93 -17.87
CA GLY A 41 5.96 -6.70 -18.65
C GLY A 41 5.56 -5.42 -17.93
N VAL A 42 5.32 -5.45 -16.62
CA VAL A 42 5.01 -4.25 -15.83
C VAL A 42 6.30 -3.58 -15.37
N ASP A 43 6.46 -2.30 -15.69
CA ASP A 43 7.63 -1.52 -15.27
C ASP A 43 7.53 -1.07 -13.80
N LEU A 44 8.30 -1.71 -12.92
CA LEU A 44 8.38 -1.40 -11.48
C LEU A 44 9.82 -1.10 -11.03
N ARG A 45 10.27 0.14 -11.24
CA ARG A 45 11.66 0.57 -10.98
C ARG A 45 11.87 0.87 -9.50
N HIS A 46 12.73 0.08 -8.87
CA HIS A 46 13.09 0.25 -7.46
C HIS A 46 14.48 -0.34 -7.20
N TYR A 47 15.09 0.11 -6.11
CA TYR A 47 16.34 -0.41 -5.57
C TYR A 47 16.03 -1.28 -4.35
N PRO A 48 16.44 -2.55 -4.33
CA PRO A 48 16.39 -3.37 -3.13
C PRO A 48 17.15 -2.71 -1.97
N ILE A 49 16.64 -2.82 -0.74
CA ILE A 49 17.36 -2.33 0.46
C ILE A 49 18.76 -2.93 0.64
N ARG A 50 19.05 -4.05 -0.02
CA ARG A 50 20.35 -4.72 0.00
C ARG A 50 21.27 -4.33 -1.17
N SER A 51 20.93 -3.30 -1.93
CA SER A 51 21.80 -2.78 -3.00
C SER A 51 23.13 -2.26 -2.44
N GLU A 52 24.22 -2.54 -3.14
CA GLU A 52 25.59 -2.14 -2.72
C GLU A 52 25.76 -0.61 -2.68
N ASN A 53 25.05 0.13 -3.53
CA ASN A 53 25.08 1.58 -3.63
C ASN A 53 23.97 2.30 -2.81
N LEU A 54 23.48 1.66 -1.74
CA LEU A 54 22.34 2.17 -0.96
C LEU A 54 22.58 3.58 -0.38
N THR A 55 23.77 3.84 0.15
CA THR A 55 24.13 5.16 0.71
C THR A 55 24.10 6.25 -0.35
N GLU A 56 24.66 5.99 -1.54
CA GLU A 56 24.63 6.93 -2.67
C GLU A 56 23.18 7.26 -3.10
N ILE A 57 22.29 6.26 -3.09
CA ILE A 57 20.88 6.47 -3.40
C ILE A 57 20.20 7.33 -2.34
N LEU A 58 20.47 7.07 -1.05
CA LEU A 58 19.93 7.84 0.07
C LEU A 58 20.43 9.29 0.06
N ASP A 59 21.71 9.52 -0.23
CA ASP A 59 22.31 10.86 -0.30
C ASP A 59 21.71 11.73 -1.41
N LYS A 60 21.30 11.12 -2.52
CA LYS A 60 20.59 11.78 -3.63
C LYS A 60 19.11 12.04 -3.36
N GLY A 61 18.62 11.69 -2.17
CA GLY A 61 17.21 11.71 -1.80
C GLY A 61 16.45 10.51 -2.39
N ALA A 62 15.79 9.77 -1.50
CA ALA A 62 15.04 8.57 -1.86
C ALA A 62 13.78 8.40 -1.00
N VAL A 63 12.86 7.60 -1.52
CA VAL A 63 11.61 7.23 -0.85
C VAL A 63 11.63 5.74 -0.57
N ILE A 64 11.34 5.35 0.68
CA ILE A 64 11.29 3.94 1.08
C ILE A 64 9.84 3.46 1.10
N VAL A 65 9.53 2.38 0.36
CA VAL A 65 8.26 1.65 0.43
C VAL A 65 8.49 0.39 1.26
N SER A 66 7.79 0.25 2.38
CA SER A 66 8.00 -0.82 3.35
C SER A 66 6.69 -1.48 3.76
N SER A 67 6.70 -2.79 3.98
CA SER A 67 5.58 -3.50 4.61
C SER A 67 5.81 -3.83 6.09
N SER A 68 6.93 -3.37 6.66
CA SER A 68 7.25 -3.48 8.08
C SER A 68 8.41 -2.54 8.38
N SER A 69 8.12 -1.43 9.07
CA SER A 69 9.13 -0.44 9.45
C SER A 69 10.27 -1.07 10.23
N ARG A 70 9.97 -2.00 11.14
CA ARG A 70 10.96 -2.73 11.92
C ARG A 70 11.92 -3.52 11.03
N HIS A 71 11.40 -4.32 10.10
CA HIS A 71 12.26 -5.10 9.19
C HIS A 71 13.08 -4.20 8.27
N THR A 72 12.53 -3.06 7.86
CA THR A 72 13.27 -2.07 7.08
C THR A 72 14.42 -1.47 7.86
N VAL A 73 14.20 -1.06 9.11
CA VAL A 73 15.27 -0.56 10.00
C VAL A 73 16.34 -1.64 10.21
N ASP A 74 15.94 -2.88 10.55
CA ASP A 74 16.87 -3.99 10.74
C ASP A 74 17.71 -4.27 9.48
N ASN A 75 17.09 -4.22 8.30
CA ASN A 75 17.80 -4.42 7.03
C ASN A 75 18.74 -3.25 6.72
N MET A 76 18.31 -2.00 6.92
CA MET A 76 19.18 -0.82 6.74
C MET A 76 20.42 -0.92 7.63
N GLN A 77 20.23 -1.20 8.92
CA GLN A 77 21.33 -1.32 9.87
C GLN A 77 22.31 -2.44 9.51
N ARG A 78 21.83 -3.55 8.93
CA ARG A 78 22.69 -4.63 8.43
C ARG A 78 23.43 -4.26 7.14
N THR A 79 22.81 -3.49 6.24
CA THR A 79 23.39 -3.17 4.95
C THR A 79 24.41 -2.03 5.02
N ILE A 80 24.10 -0.95 5.74
CA ILE A 80 24.97 0.25 5.80
C ILE A 80 25.61 0.46 7.17
N GLY A 81 25.28 -0.37 8.16
CA GLY A 81 25.79 -0.25 9.53
C GLY A 81 24.96 0.72 10.38
N LYS A 82 24.87 0.42 11.69
CA LYS A 82 24.06 1.19 12.65
C LYS A 82 24.44 2.68 12.72
N ASN A 83 25.74 2.98 12.79
CA ASN A 83 26.23 4.35 12.95
C ASN A 83 25.93 5.22 11.71
N VAL A 84 26.02 4.62 10.52
CA VAL A 84 25.72 5.31 9.26
C VAL A 84 24.21 5.50 9.13
N PHE A 85 23.42 4.44 9.42
CA PHE A 85 21.97 4.54 9.37
C PHE A 85 21.39 5.61 10.31
N ALA A 86 21.96 5.79 11.50
CA ALA A 86 21.51 6.81 12.45
C ALA A 86 21.50 8.23 11.86
N GLN A 87 22.39 8.54 10.89
CA GLN A 87 22.43 9.84 10.22
C GLN A 87 21.24 10.07 9.28
N TYR A 88 20.68 8.98 8.73
CA TYR A 88 19.49 9.02 7.89
C TYR A 88 18.21 8.88 8.73
N GLU A 89 18.25 8.10 9.80
CA GLU A 89 17.10 7.81 10.66
C GLU A 89 16.48 9.09 11.23
N ILE A 90 17.32 10.05 11.67
CA ILE A 90 16.85 11.35 12.16
C ILE A 90 16.13 12.20 11.10
N LYS A 91 16.28 11.86 9.81
CA LYS A 91 15.66 12.55 8.67
C LYS A 91 14.47 11.76 8.10
N LEU A 92 14.13 10.61 8.67
CA LEU A 92 13.04 9.78 8.16
C LEU A 92 11.68 10.29 8.64
N ASP A 93 10.81 10.57 7.67
CA ASP A 93 9.38 10.74 7.91
C ASP A 93 8.59 9.51 7.50
N HIS A 94 7.64 9.14 8.36
CA HIS A 94 6.80 7.96 8.19
C HIS A 94 5.37 8.34 7.81
N PHE A 95 4.92 7.76 6.70
CA PHE A 95 3.55 7.90 6.20
C PHE A 95 2.93 6.53 5.94
N ASN A 96 1.65 6.36 6.27
CA ASN A 96 0.88 5.16 5.99
C ASN A 96 0.14 5.26 4.65
N LEU A 97 0.22 4.23 3.82
CA LEU A 97 -0.58 4.09 2.60
C LEU A 97 -1.72 3.10 2.88
N SER A 98 -2.89 3.65 3.18
CA SER A 98 -4.05 2.86 3.56
C SER A 98 -5.33 3.66 3.35
N GLY A 99 -6.42 3.01 2.94
CA GLY A 99 -7.76 3.63 2.92
C GLY A 99 -8.16 4.20 4.29
N TRP A 100 -7.62 3.64 5.38
CA TRP A 100 -7.81 4.14 6.73
C TRP A 100 -7.21 5.53 6.99
N ALA A 101 -6.36 6.04 6.09
CA ALA A 101 -5.85 7.41 6.17
C ALA A 101 -6.94 8.47 6.04
N VAL A 102 -8.13 8.14 5.50
CA VAL A 102 -9.28 9.06 5.49
C VAL A 102 -9.77 9.39 6.91
N GLY A 103 -9.51 8.52 7.90
CA GLY A 103 -9.92 8.74 9.29
C GLY A 103 -8.78 8.63 10.30
N LYS A 104 -8.27 7.41 10.50
CA LYS A 104 -7.37 7.04 11.60
C LYS A 104 -5.93 7.54 11.45
N PHE A 105 -5.50 7.85 10.22
CA PHE A 105 -4.11 8.26 9.93
C PHE A 105 -4.01 9.58 9.15
N ARG A 106 -4.97 10.49 9.30
CA ARG A 106 -5.11 11.70 8.48
C ARG A 106 -3.86 12.56 8.37
N GLU A 107 -3.12 12.74 9.47
CA GLU A 107 -1.95 13.62 9.49
C GLU A 107 -0.69 12.99 8.88
N ARG A 108 -0.61 11.65 8.89
CA ARG A 108 0.58 10.90 8.45
C ARG A 108 0.18 9.71 7.60
N GLY A 109 -0.71 9.94 6.64
CA GLY A 109 -1.17 8.91 5.75
C GLY A 109 -1.80 9.45 4.48
N PHE A 110 -1.72 8.64 3.42
CA PHE A 110 -2.37 8.90 2.15
C PHE A 110 -3.41 7.81 1.89
N PRO A 111 -4.63 8.19 1.47
CA PRO A 111 -5.70 7.26 1.21
C PRO A 111 -5.41 6.49 -0.07
N LEU A 112 -4.80 5.31 0.08
CA LEU A 112 -4.56 4.36 -1.01
C LEU A 112 -5.11 2.99 -0.61
N SER A 113 -6.13 2.53 -1.33
CA SER A 113 -6.84 1.27 -1.06
C SER A 113 -7.13 0.54 -2.36
N ALA A 114 -7.20 -0.79 -2.29
CA ALA A 114 -7.66 -1.64 -3.40
C ALA A 114 -9.14 -2.02 -3.25
N HIS A 115 -9.83 -1.47 -2.23
CA HIS A 115 -11.27 -1.65 -2.07
C HIS A 115 -12.00 -0.57 -2.86
N THR A 116 -13.11 -0.96 -3.47
CA THR A 116 -14.06 -0.02 -4.07
C THR A 116 -14.64 0.92 -3.01
N ASP A 117 -15.01 2.12 -3.42
CA ASP A 117 -15.77 3.03 -2.59
C ASP A 117 -17.24 2.61 -2.48
N PHE A 118 -18.01 3.36 -1.71
CA PHE A 118 -19.43 3.09 -1.48
C PHE A 118 -20.25 3.10 -2.78
N ASN A 119 -20.02 4.08 -3.66
CA ASN A 119 -20.76 4.19 -4.91
C ASN A 119 -20.44 3.03 -5.86
N GLY A 120 -19.18 2.60 -5.94
CA GLY A 120 -18.81 1.43 -6.73
C GLY A 120 -19.43 0.14 -6.21
N LEU A 121 -19.61 -0.02 -4.88
CA LEU A 121 -20.35 -1.16 -4.32
C LEU A 121 -21.83 -1.13 -4.74
N LEU A 122 -22.48 0.04 -4.70
CA LEU A 122 -23.87 0.18 -5.12
C LEU A 122 -24.03 -0.12 -6.62
N ASN A 123 -23.19 0.49 -7.46
CA ASN A 123 -23.22 0.29 -8.90
C ASN A 123 -23.00 -1.17 -9.26
N PHE A 124 -22.00 -1.82 -8.65
CA PHE A 124 -21.74 -3.25 -8.86
C PHE A 124 -22.97 -4.10 -8.52
N ALA A 125 -23.62 -3.86 -7.38
CA ALA A 125 -24.82 -4.60 -7.00
C ALA A 125 -26.00 -4.36 -7.96
N GLN A 126 -26.18 -3.12 -8.43
CA GLN A 126 -27.21 -2.75 -9.40
C GLN A 126 -27.00 -3.40 -10.77
N GLU A 127 -25.75 -3.48 -11.24
CA GLU A 127 -25.40 -4.10 -12.51
C GLU A 127 -25.57 -5.63 -12.47
N VAL A 128 -25.15 -6.26 -11.38
CA VAL A 128 -25.24 -7.73 -11.21
C VAL A 128 -26.68 -8.21 -11.03
N LYS A 129 -27.55 -7.38 -10.43
CA LYS A 129 -28.96 -7.74 -10.09
C LYS A 129 -29.07 -9.08 -9.35
N PRO A 130 -28.38 -9.23 -8.21
CA PRO A 130 -28.39 -10.49 -7.48
C PRO A 130 -29.77 -10.80 -6.92
N ARG A 131 -30.10 -12.09 -6.78
CA ARG A 131 -31.31 -12.52 -6.07
C ARG A 131 -31.27 -12.17 -4.58
N ILE A 132 -30.09 -12.33 -3.96
CA ILE A 132 -29.79 -11.94 -2.59
C ILE A 132 -28.34 -11.44 -2.57
N ALA A 133 -28.08 -10.28 -1.98
CA ALA A 133 -26.75 -9.74 -1.73
C ALA A 133 -26.33 -9.98 -0.27
N TYR A 134 -25.29 -10.77 -0.05
CA TYR A 134 -24.73 -11.00 1.28
C TYR A 134 -23.63 -9.98 1.59
N CYS A 135 -23.87 -9.09 2.55
CA CYS A 135 -22.96 -7.99 2.88
C CYS A 135 -22.10 -8.35 4.09
N PHE A 136 -20.77 -8.34 3.96
CA PHE A 136 -19.84 -8.70 5.03
C PHE A 136 -18.76 -7.63 5.26
N THR A 137 -17.95 -7.79 6.32
CA THR A 137 -16.98 -6.83 6.90
C THR A 137 -17.62 -5.73 7.77
N GLU A 138 -16.83 -4.73 8.20
CA GLU A 138 -17.19 -3.80 9.27
C GLU A 138 -18.50 -3.03 9.06
N ASN A 139 -18.82 -2.65 7.82
CA ASN A 139 -20.03 -1.87 7.50
C ASN A 139 -21.12 -2.71 6.80
N GLY A 140 -21.09 -4.03 6.93
CA GLY A 140 -22.01 -4.95 6.24
C GLY A 140 -23.50 -4.65 6.49
N ARG A 141 -23.88 -4.32 7.73
CA ARG A 141 -25.27 -3.92 8.07
C ARG A 141 -25.71 -2.66 7.34
N THR A 142 -24.85 -1.63 7.34
CA THR A 142 -25.13 -0.35 6.69
C THR A 142 -25.28 -0.53 5.18
N LEU A 143 -24.35 -1.27 4.56
CA LEU A 143 -24.44 -1.56 3.12
C LEU A 143 -25.70 -2.35 2.77
N SER A 144 -26.02 -3.40 3.55
CA SER A 144 -27.22 -4.20 3.36
C SER A 144 -28.49 -3.36 3.44
N LYS A 145 -28.56 -2.42 4.40
CA LYS A 145 -29.70 -1.51 4.49
C LYS A 145 -29.81 -0.64 3.22
N HIS A 146 -28.71 -0.03 2.79
CA HIS A 146 -28.72 0.83 1.60
C HIS A 146 -29.13 0.07 0.33
N LEU A 147 -28.66 -1.16 0.15
CA LEU A 147 -29.05 -1.98 -1.01
C LEU A 147 -30.54 -2.33 -0.97
N SER A 148 -31.06 -2.75 0.19
CA SER A 148 -32.49 -3.07 0.37
C SER A 148 -33.38 -1.85 0.15
N ASP A 149 -32.98 -0.67 0.65
CA ASP A 149 -33.70 0.59 0.42
C ASP A 149 -33.71 0.99 -1.07
N ASN A 150 -32.78 0.46 -1.88
CA ASN A 150 -32.69 0.67 -3.33
C ASN A 150 -33.19 -0.54 -4.14
N GLY A 151 -34.02 -1.39 -3.54
CA GLY A 151 -34.71 -2.48 -4.24
C GLY A 151 -33.88 -3.74 -4.50
N ILE A 152 -32.68 -3.84 -3.92
CA ILE A 152 -31.83 -5.04 -3.98
C ILE A 152 -31.95 -5.78 -2.65
N HIS A 153 -32.54 -6.97 -2.68
CA HIS A 153 -32.66 -7.77 -1.46
C HIS A 153 -31.26 -8.11 -0.89
N ALA A 154 -30.91 -7.54 0.25
CA ALA A 154 -29.60 -7.69 0.87
C ALA A 154 -29.71 -8.07 2.35
N VAL A 155 -28.76 -8.89 2.81
CA VAL A 155 -28.67 -9.40 4.18
C VAL A 155 -27.23 -9.27 4.68
N PRO A 156 -26.98 -8.78 5.92
CA PRO A 156 -25.65 -8.78 6.50
C PRO A 156 -25.22 -10.19 6.94
N LEU A 157 -23.96 -10.53 6.72
CA LEU A 157 -23.32 -11.69 7.34
C LEU A 157 -22.64 -11.24 8.63
N GLU A 158 -23.05 -11.82 9.74
CA GLU A 158 -22.46 -11.63 11.08
C GLU A 158 -21.54 -12.79 11.45
#